data_AF-A0A7K0ZRS4-F1
#
_entry.id   AF-A0A7K0ZRS4-F1
#
_cell.length_a   1.000
_cell.length_b   1.000
_cell.length_c   1.000
_cell.angle_alpha   90.00
_cell.angle_beta   90.00
_cell.angle_gamma   90.00
#
_symmetry.space_group_name_H-M   'P 1'
#
loop_
_entity.id
_entity.type
_entity.pdbx_description
1 polymer ?
#
loop_
_entity_poly.entity_id
_entity_poly.type
_entity_poly.pdbx_seq_one_letter_code
_entity_poly.pdbx_strand_id
1 'polypeptide(L)'
;MGSSSIGNRLIERKLQRGVLSVARLKEELQVVQDQLDALSDETQDLEIRSLVAETPLSLHELRDAQRHVYAMQKQKEHLVNAITETLARQDELLDKLGR
;
A
#
# COMPACT_ATOMS: atom_id res chain seq x y z
N MET A 1 -23.63 33.34 13.75
CA MET A 1 -23.90 31.96 13.29
C MET A 1 -23.26 31.60 11.93
N GLY A 2 -22.53 32.49 11.25
CA GLY A 2 -21.91 32.19 9.93
C GLY A 2 -20.55 31.49 9.95
N SER A 3 -19.81 31.50 11.06
CA SER A 3 -18.45 30.91 11.15
C SER A 3 -18.47 29.38 11.28
N SER A 4 -19.47 28.81 11.98
CA SER A 4 -19.61 27.36 12.18
C SER A 4 -20.01 26.61 10.89
N SER A 5 -20.88 27.18 10.03
CA SER A 5 -21.30 26.49 8.80
C SER A 5 -20.21 26.43 7.73
N ILE A 6 -19.31 27.43 7.67
CA ILE A 6 -18.16 27.43 6.76
C ILE A 6 -17.10 26.42 7.24
N GLY A 7 -16.85 26.36 8.56
CA GLY A 7 -15.97 25.36 9.17
C GLY A 7 -16.43 23.93 8.90
N ASN A 8 -17.71 23.64 9.10
CA ASN A 8 -18.28 22.31 8.86
C ASN A 8 -18.20 21.92 7.39
N ARG A 9 -18.52 22.82 6.46
CA ARG A 9 -18.37 22.58 5.01
C ARG A 9 -16.93 22.27 4.59
N LEU A 10 -15.94 22.88 5.26
CA LEU A 10 -14.53 22.59 4.99
C LEU A 10 -14.13 21.20 5.52
N ILE A 11 -14.65 20.81 6.69
CA ILE A 11 -14.45 19.48 7.29
C ILE A 11 -15.07 18.41 6.39
N GLU A 12 -16.31 18.59 5.94
CA GLU A 12 -17.00 17.68 5.00
C GLU A 12 -16.20 17.47 3.71
N ARG A 13 -15.66 18.55 3.11
CA ARG A 13 -14.79 18.43 1.93
C ARG A 13 -13.49 17.67 2.21
N LYS A 14 -12.91 17.83 3.40
CA LYS A 14 -11.72 17.05 3.81
C LYS A 14 -12.06 15.58 3.97
N LEU A 15 -13.20 15.25 4.57
CA LEU A 15 -13.71 13.88 4.69
C LEU A 15 -13.93 13.24 3.32
N GLN A 16 -14.62 13.91 2.41
CA GLN A 16 -14.82 13.42 1.03
C GLN A 16 -13.50 13.12 0.33
N ARG A 17 -12.52 14.03 0.43
CA ARG A 17 -11.17 13.80 -0.12
C ARG A 17 -10.45 12.63 0.56
N GLY A 18 -10.62 12.46 1.87
CA GLY A 18 -10.09 11.33 2.61
C GLY A 18 -10.62 9.99 2.10
N VAL A 19 -11.94 9.88 1.89
CA VAL A 19 -12.59 8.69 1.33
C VAL A 19 -12.03 8.35 -0.06
N LEU A 20 -11.93 9.34 -0.95
CA LEU A 20 -11.38 9.14 -2.30
C LEU A 20 -9.90 8.73 -2.24
N SER A 21 -9.12 9.31 -1.33
CA SER A 21 -7.72 8.93 -1.12
C SER A 21 -7.59 7.49 -0.62
N VAL A 22 -8.44 7.06 0.32
CA VAL A 22 -8.44 5.68 0.82
C VAL A 22 -8.82 4.69 -0.29
N ALA A 23 -9.83 5.01 -1.12
CA ALA A 23 -10.20 4.17 -2.25
C ALA A 23 -9.01 3.96 -3.21
N ARG A 24 -8.34 5.07 -3.61
CA ARG A 24 -7.16 5.02 -4.47
C ARG A 24 -6.01 4.21 -3.85
N LEU A 25 -5.72 4.41 -2.56
CA LEU A 25 -4.65 3.68 -1.87
C LEU A 25 -4.96 2.17 -1.77
N LYS A 26 -6.23 1.79 -1.62
CA LYS A 26 -6.66 0.39 -1.63
C LYS A 26 -6.53 -0.26 -3.01
N GLU A 27 -6.86 0.47 -4.07
CA GLU A 27 -6.63 0.01 -5.44
C GLU A 27 -5.14 -0.21 -5.70
N GLU A 28 -4.29 0.74 -5.29
CA GLU A 28 -2.83 0.62 -5.40
C GLU A 28 -2.29 -0.57 -4.58
N LEU A 29 -2.80 -0.75 -3.36
CA LEU A 29 -2.45 -1.90 -2.51
C LEU A 29 -2.83 -3.23 -3.15
N GLN A 30 -4.00 -3.31 -3.79
CA GLN A 30 -4.43 -4.53 -4.50
C GLN A 30 -3.46 -4.87 -5.62
N VAL A 31 -3.08 -3.88 -6.45
CA VAL A 31 -2.12 -4.10 -7.53
C VAL A 31 -0.78 -4.59 -7.00
N VAL A 32 -0.25 -3.99 -5.93
CA VAL A 32 1.01 -4.43 -5.32
C VAL A 32 0.89 -5.84 -4.75
N GLN A 33 -0.26 -6.21 -4.20
CA GLN A 33 -0.51 -7.55 -3.69
C GLN A 33 -0.54 -8.58 -4.83
N ASP A 34 -1.26 -8.30 -5.91
CA ASP A 34 -1.34 -9.18 -7.09
C ASP A 34 0.05 -9.39 -7.71
N GLN A 35 0.87 -8.34 -7.77
CA GLN A 35 2.24 -8.44 -8.25
C GLN A 35 3.14 -9.26 -7.31
N LEU A 36 2.99 -9.11 -5.98
CA LEU A 36 3.73 -9.90 -4.99
C LEU A 36 3.38 -11.39 -5.10
N ASP A 37 2.10 -11.70 -5.32
CA ASP A 37 1.64 -13.08 -5.49
C ASP A 37 2.25 -13.69 -6.77
N ALA A 38 2.29 -12.95 -7.88
CA ALA A 38 2.94 -13.39 -9.11
C ALA A 38 4.46 -13.61 -8.96
N LEU A 39 5.14 -12.75 -8.19
CA LEU A 39 6.58 -12.88 -7.91
C LEU A 39 6.92 -14.04 -6.98
N SER A 40 5.99 -14.48 -6.13
CA SER A 40 6.17 -15.65 -5.27
C SER A 40 6.36 -16.90 -6.13
N ASP A 41 5.52 -17.08 -7.14
CA ASP A 41 5.60 -18.22 -8.06
C ASP A 41 6.92 -18.19 -8.86
N GLU A 42 7.31 -17.02 -9.36
CA GLU A 42 8.58 -16.84 -10.09
C GLU A 42 9.82 -17.12 -9.21
N THR A 43 9.80 -16.64 -7.96
CA THR A 43 10.93 -16.84 -7.04
C THR A 43 11.10 -18.32 -6.69
N GLN A 44 10.00 -19.06 -6.50
CA GLN A 44 10.05 -20.51 -6.26
C GLN A 44 10.70 -21.26 -7.43
N ASP A 45 10.35 -20.91 -8.67
CA ASP A 45 10.96 -21.50 -9.87
C ASP A 45 12.46 -21.18 -9.99
N LEU A 46 12.87 -19.97 -9.59
CA LEU A 46 14.28 -19.55 -9.57
C LEU A 46 15.05 -20.25 -8.45
N GLU A 47 14.44 -20.47 -7.28
CA GLU A 47 15.03 -21.23 -6.18
C GLU A 47 15.34 -22.66 -6.62
N ILE A 48 14.37 -23.34 -7.25
CA ILE A 48 14.57 -24.70 -7.80
C ILE A 48 15.69 -24.70 -8.84
N ARG A 49 15.68 -23.76 -9.79
CA ARG A 49 16.72 -23.67 -10.83
C ARG A 49 18.10 -23.37 -10.25
N SER A 50 18.20 -22.50 -9.25
CA SER A 50 19.46 -22.18 -8.59
C SER A 50 20.05 -23.37 -7.86
N LEU A 51 19.22 -24.23 -7.26
CA LEU A 51 19.67 -25.46 -6.60
C LEU A 51 20.12 -26.52 -7.61
N VAL A 52 19.43 -26.63 -8.75
CA VAL A 52 19.73 -27.66 -9.77
C VAL A 52 20.96 -27.28 -10.62
N ALA A 53 21.09 -26.00 -10.97
CA ALA A 53 22.14 -25.56 -11.88
C ALA A 53 23.47 -25.28 -11.16
N GLU A 54 23.44 -24.95 -9.87
CA GLU A 54 24.60 -24.55 -9.04
C GLU A 54 25.51 -23.49 -9.71
N THR A 55 24.97 -22.69 -10.63
CA THR A 55 25.77 -21.71 -11.37
C THR A 55 25.75 -20.34 -10.69
N PRO A 56 26.85 -19.56 -10.77
CA PRO A 56 26.88 -18.18 -10.28
C PRO A 56 25.80 -17.28 -10.90
N LEU A 57 25.40 -17.55 -12.15
CA LEU A 57 24.33 -16.82 -12.85
C LEU A 57 22.96 -17.09 -12.22
N SER A 58 22.60 -18.35 -12.00
CA SER A 58 21.33 -18.72 -11.36
C SER A 58 21.18 -18.15 -9.93
N LEU A 59 22.28 -18.09 -9.17
CA LEU A 59 22.30 -17.42 -7.86
C LEU A 59 22.14 -15.90 -7.95
N HIS A 60 22.59 -15.28 -9.05
CA HIS A 60 22.41 -13.85 -9.26
C HIS A 60 20.94 -13.51 -9.56
N GLU A 61 20.32 -14.27 -10.46
CA GLU A 61 18.90 -14.12 -10.81
C GLU A 61 17.99 -14.30 -9.59
N LEU A 62 18.25 -15.32 -8.76
CA LEU A 62 17.52 -15.51 -7.51
C LEU A 62 17.65 -14.30 -6.57
N ARG A 63 18.86 -13.76 -6.40
CA ARG A 63 19.08 -12.58 -5.55
C ARG A 63 18.39 -11.33 -6.08
N ASP A 64 18.33 -11.16 -7.40
CA ASP A 64 17.58 -10.06 -8.04
C ASP A 64 16.09 -10.17 -7.74
N ALA A 65 15.49 -11.35 -7.96
CA ALA A 65 14.09 -11.60 -7.66
C ALA A 65 13.77 -11.33 -6.17
N GLN A 66 14.62 -11.80 -5.26
CA GLN A 66 14.49 -11.54 -3.82
C GLN A 66 14.54 -10.04 -3.47
N ARG A 67 15.41 -9.26 -4.14
CA ARG A 67 15.45 -7.80 -3.96
C ARG A 67 14.16 -7.13 -4.43
N HIS A 68 13.58 -7.59 -5.54
CA HIS A 68 12.32 -7.07 -6.05
C HIS A 68 11.16 -7.35 -5.09
N VAL A 69 11.04 -8.58 -4.60
CA VAL A 69 10.06 -8.97 -3.57
C VAL A 69 10.18 -8.09 -2.33
N TYR A 70 11.41 -7.88 -1.83
CA TYR A 70 11.65 -7.04 -0.65
C TYR A 70 11.20 -5.58 -0.86
N ALA A 71 11.53 -4.99 -2.02
CA ALA A 71 11.13 -3.62 -2.33
C ALA A 71 9.60 -3.47 -2.39
N MET A 72 8.91 -4.46 -2.93
CA MET A 72 7.46 -4.47 -3.03
C MET A 72 6.76 -4.70 -1.69
N GLN A 73 7.33 -5.55 -0.82
CA GLN A 73 6.86 -5.68 0.56
C GLN A 73 6.92 -4.35 1.31
N LYS A 74 8.00 -3.58 1.14
CA LYS A 74 8.09 -2.23 1.70
C LYS A 74 7.03 -1.28 1.14
N GLN A 75 6.76 -1.33 -0.15
CA GLN A 75 5.70 -0.51 -0.75
C GLN A 75 4.32 -0.89 -0.20
N LYS A 76 4.04 -2.19 -0.06
CA LYS A 76 2.81 -2.70 0.58
C LYS A 76 2.66 -2.14 2.01
N GLU A 77 3.71 -2.24 2.82
CA GLU A 77 3.72 -1.70 4.19
C GLU A 77 3.45 -0.19 4.20
N HIS A 78 4.09 0.57 3.30
CA HIS A 78 3.84 2.00 3.17
C HIS A 78 2.37 2.29 2.85
N LEU A 79 1.76 1.57 1.91
CA LEU A 79 0.36 1.75 1.53
C LEU A 79 -0.61 1.45 2.69
N VAL A 80 -0.37 0.35 3.42
CA VAL A 80 -1.16 0.00 4.61
C VAL A 80 -1.07 1.09 5.68
N ASN A 81 0.13 1.61 5.95
CA ASN A 81 0.32 2.70 6.91
C ASN A 81 -0.39 3.98 6.45
N ALA A 82 -0.27 4.34 5.17
CA ALA A 82 -0.94 5.52 4.62
C ALA A 82 -2.47 5.44 4.70
N ILE A 83 -3.05 4.26 4.44
CA ILE A 83 -4.49 4.00 4.61
C ILE A 83 -4.88 4.20 6.08
N THR A 84 -4.14 3.57 7.01
CA THR A 84 -4.41 3.62 8.45
C THR A 84 -4.37 5.05 8.98
N GLU A 85 -3.34 5.83 8.62
CA GLU A 85 -3.25 7.24 8.99
C GLU A 85 -4.38 8.08 8.41
N THR A 86 -4.78 7.82 7.16
CA THR A 86 -5.85 8.57 6.50
C THR A 86 -7.22 8.28 7.12
N LEU A 87 -7.45 7.05 7.58
CA LEU A 87 -8.65 6.68 8.33
C LEU A 87 -8.66 7.34 9.71
N ALA A 88 -7.56 7.27 10.47
CA ALA A 88 -7.46 7.94 11.77
C ALA A 88 -7.72 9.46 11.68
N ARG A 89 -7.18 10.13 10.64
CA ARG A 89 -7.47 11.54 10.38
C ARG A 89 -8.93 11.80 10.02
N GLN A 90 -9.62 10.86 9.36
CA GLN A 90 -11.05 10.99 9.08
C GLN A 90 -11.87 10.87 10.36
N ASP A 91 -11.54 9.94 11.25
CA ASP A 91 -12.21 9.79 12.54
C ASP A 91 -12.07 11.07 13.38
N GLU A 92 -10.87 11.66 13.45
CA GLU A 92 -10.65 12.95 14.12
C GLU A 92 -11.49 14.10 13.52
N LEU A 93 -11.75 14.07 12.22
CA LEU A 93 -12.57 15.08 11.53
C LEU A 93 -14.05 14.85 11.80
N LEU A 94 -14.50 13.60 11.89
CA LEU A 94 -15.88 13.25 12.26
C LEU A 94 -16.17 13.66 13.71
N ASP A 95 -15.24 13.41 14.64
CA ASP A 95 -15.35 13.86 16.03
C ASP A 95 -15.49 15.38 16.15
N LYS A 96 -14.81 16.15 15.29
CA LYS A 96 -14.93 17.62 15.25
C LYS A 96 -16.26 18.11 14.71
N LEU A 97 -16.95 17.32 13.89
CA LEU A 97 -18.27 17.66 13.34
C LEU A 97 -19.41 17.26 14.28
N GLY A 98 -19.22 16.20 15.07
CA GLY A 98 -20.18 15.75 16.10
C GLY A 98 -20.11 16.52 17.43
N ARG A 99 -19.15 17.44 17.59
CA ARG A 99 -18.99 18.32 18.76
C ARG A 99 -19.69 19.66 18.61
#